data_AF-A0A9W8JIZ7-F1
#
_entry.id   AF-A0A9W8JIZ7-F1
#
_cell.length_a   1.000
_cell.length_b   1.000
_cell.length_c   1.000
_cell.angle_alpha   90.00
_cell.angle_beta   90.00
_cell.angle_gamma   90.00
#
_symmetry.space_group_name_H-M   'P 1'
#
loop_
_entity.id
_entity.type
_entity.pdbx_description
1 polymer ?
#
loop_
_entity_poly.entity_id
_entity_poly.type
_entity_poly.pdbx_seq_one_letter_code
_entity_poly.pdbx_strand_id
1 'polypeptide(L)'
;MLPPRAYIFIGLNGVRILSIVALLLVFASNISTLVKDIKAVNEFMEAGKAAATGAATNATLEELMDFDYITGSTVPNQPAGAFWAVLNRLFIIGQTLVLILSEIGWPSKFFSTYFPVLGKEFGLGALGLIQMLIGAAILSHRVDTFTLVAAFFLFSIGCLNVLLGLIFREGAKSKSS
;
A
#
# COMPACT_ATOMS: atom_id res chain seq x y z
N MET A 1 -4.17 -25.47 -31.63
CA MET A 1 -3.12 -25.24 -30.63
C MET A 1 -2.64 -23.81 -30.83
N LEU A 2 -2.76 -22.93 -29.84
CA LEU A 2 -2.34 -21.53 -30.02
C LEU A 2 -0.80 -21.46 -30.06
N PRO A 3 -0.21 -20.51 -30.79
CA PRO A 3 1.24 -20.34 -30.81
C PRO A 3 1.76 -20.02 -29.38
N PRO A 4 2.95 -20.49 -28.98
CA PRO A 4 3.51 -20.26 -27.64
C PRO A 4 3.51 -18.79 -27.19
N ARG A 5 3.65 -17.86 -28.14
CA ARG A 5 3.59 -16.41 -27.90
C ARG A 5 2.21 -15.92 -27.45
N ALA A 6 1.13 -16.55 -27.89
CA ALA A 6 -0.22 -16.21 -27.48
C ALA A 6 -0.48 -16.58 -26.01
N TYR A 7 0.05 -17.72 -25.54
CA TYR A 7 -0.05 -18.11 -24.13
C TYR A 7 0.71 -17.14 -23.21
N ILE A 8 1.89 -16.69 -23.62
CA ILE A 8 2.67 -15.67 -22.89
C ILE A 8 1.90 -14.34 -22.83
N PHE A 9 1.31 -13.92 -23.95
CA PHE A 9 0.52 -12.68 -24.00
C PHE A 9 -0.72 -12.73 -23.09
N ILE A 10 -1.44 -13.85 -23.09
CA ILE A 10 -2.60 -14.04 -22.20
C ILE A 10 -2.16 -14.04 -20.74
N GLY A 11 -1.07 -14.73 -20.40
CA GLY A 11 -0.52 -14.77 -19.05
C GLY A 11 -0.10 -13.38 -18.54
N LEU A 12 0.62 -12.60 -19.35
CA LEU A 12 1.07 -11.25 -18.98
C LEU A 12 -0.11 -10.29 -18.74
N ASN A 13 -1.17 -10.37 -19.57
CA ASN A 13 -2.38 -9.58 -19.33
C ASN A 13 -3.15 -10.05 -18.09
N GLY A 14 -3.16 -11.36 -17.80
CA GLY A 14 -3.74 -11.90 -16.58
C GLY A 14 -3.05 -11.38 -15.32
N VAL A 15 -1.71 -11.38 -15.30
CA VAL A 15 -0.92 -10.84 -14.19
C VAL A 15 -1.16 -9.34 -14.02
N ARG A 16 -1.32 -8.61 -15.13
CA ARG A 16 -1.68 -7.19 -15.12
C ARG A 16 -3.03 -6.94 -14.43
N ILE A 17 -4.04 -7.71 -14.79
CA ILE A 17 -5.37 -7.63 -14.16
C ILE A 17 -5.27 -7.95 -12.67
N LEU A 18 -4.54 -9.01 -12.29
CA LEU A 18 -4.32 -9.35 -10.89
C LEU A 18 -3.61 -8.23 -10.12
N SER A 19 -2.65 -7.55 -10.75
CA SER A 19 -1.95 -6.39 -10.18
C SER A 19 -2.89 -5.22 -9.91
N ILE A 20 -3.79 -4.92 -10.85
CA ILE A 20 -4.82 -3.88 -10.67
C ILE A 20 -5.77 -4.27 -9.53
N VAL A 21 -6.23 -5.51 -9.48
CA VAL A 21 -7.12 -5.98 -8.39
C VAL A 21 -6.41 -5.89 -7.04
N ALA A 22 -5.14 -6.30 -6.95
CA ALA A 22 -4.36 -6.18 -5.72
C ALA A 22 -4.22 -4.73 -5.26
N LEU A 23 -3.92 -3.81 -6.18
CA LEU A 23 -3.82 -2.39 -5.88
C LEU A 23 -5.15 -1.79 -5.43
N LEU A 24 -6.28 -2.18 -6.03
CA LEU A 24 -7.61 -1.73 -5.61
C LEU A 24 -7.99 -2.23 -4.22
N LEU A 25 -7.65 -3.48 -3.89
CA LEU A 25 -7.88 -4.04 -2.55
C LEU A 25 -7.04 -3.30 -1.50
N VAL A 26 -5.77 -3.01 -1.80
CA VAL A 26 -4.90 -2.23 -0.91
C VAL A 26 -5.38 -0.79 -0.76
N PHE A 27 -5.86 -0.16 -1.84
CA PHE A 27 -6.44 1.18 -1.79
C PHE A 27 -7.69 1.22 -0.88
N ALA A 28 -8.64 0.30 -1.08
CA ALA A 28 -9.87 0.25 -0.29
C ALA A 28 -9.60 -0.08 1.19
N SER A 29 -8.70 -1.03 1.46
CA SER A 29 -8.34 -1.40 2.83
C SER A 29 -7.65 -0.26 3.59
N ASN A 30 -6.74 0.49 2.94
CA ASN A 30 -6.09 1.62 3.59
C ASN A 30 -7.07 2.77 3.89
N ILE A 31 -8.09 3.01 3.07
CA ILE A 31 -9.15 3.99 3.39
C ILE A 31 -9.93 3.53 4.64
N SER A 32 -10.29 2.25 4.71
CA SER A 32 -11.02 1.72 5.87
C SER A 32 -10.18 1.83 7.16
N THR A 33 -8.91 1.45 7.11
CA THR A 33 -7.99 1.58 8.25
C THR A 33 -7.80 3.05 8.64
N LEU A 34 -7.68 3.97 7.69
CA LEU A 34 -7.59 5.42 7.96
C LEU A 34 -8.83 5.94 8.72
N VAL A 35 -10.03 5.54 8.30
CA VAL A 35 -11.27 5.94 8.99
C VAL A 35 -11.30 5.40 10.42
N LYS A 36 -10.85 4.18 10.65
CA LYS A 36 -10.76 3.60 12.00
C LYS A 36 -9.72 4.32 12.87
N ASP A 37 -8.55 4.62 12.31
CA ASP A 37 -7.49 5.35 13.01
C ASP A 37 -7.96 6.77 13.41
N ILE A 38 -8.69 7.48 12.53
CA ILE A 38 -9.24 8.82 12.86
C ILE A 38 -10.30 8.73 13.97
N LYS A 39 -11.19 7.72 13.93
CA LYS A 39 -12.20 7.52 14.99
C LYS A 39 -11.54 7.23 16.35
N ALA A 40 -10.55 6.34 16.36
CA ALA A 40 -9.81 5.99 17.57
C ALA A 40 -9.05 7.20 18.16
N VAL A 41 -8.44 8.04 17.31
CA VAL A 41 -7.81 9.29 17.76
C VAL A 41 -8.84 10.25 18.36
N ASN A 42 -10.02 10.37 17.77
CA ASN A 42 -11.07 11.24 18.30
C ASN A 42 -11.56 10.76 19.68
N GLU A 43 -11.81 9.46 19.83
CA GLU A 43 -12.19 8.84 21.11
C GLU A 43 -11.11 9.00 22.18
N PHE A 44 -9.83 8.82 21.82
CA PHE A 44 -8.70 9.01 22.72
C PHE A 44 -8.55 10.47 23.18
N MET A 45 -8.74 11.45 22.27
CA MET A 45 -8.73 12.86 22.62
C MET A 45 -9.90 13.25 23.53
N GLU A 46 -11.08 12.67 23.33
CA GLU A 46 -12.24 12.89 24.20
C GLU A 46 -12.03 12.28 25.59
N ALA A 47 -11.47 11.07 25.66
CA ALA A 47 -11.09 10.44 26.92
C ALA A 47 -10.01 11.23 27.68
N GLY A 48 -8.99 11.73 26.98
CA GLY A 48 -7.95 12.58 27.56
C GLY A 48 -8.48 13.92 28.09
N LYS A 49 -9.45 14.53 27.40
CA LYS A 49 -10.14 15.75 27.88
C LYS A 49 -11.01 15.48 29.11
N ALA A 50 -11.69 14.32 29.17
CA ALA A 50 -12.50 13.92 30.32
C ALA A 50 -11.64 13.57 31.55
N ALA A 51 -10.43 13.01 31.34
CA ALA A 51 -9.45 12.80 32.40
C ALA A 51 -8.88 14.13 32.93
N ALA A 52 -8.57 15.08 32.03
CA ALA A 52 -8.03 16.39 32.41
C ALA A 52 -9.03 17.28 33.18
N THR A 53 -10.34 17.09 33.01
CA THR A 53 -11.38 17.80 33.77
C THR A 53 -11.72 17.15 35.12
N GLY A 54 -11.01 16.08 35.51
CA GLY A 54 -11.17 15.43 36.82
C GLY A 54 -12.47 14.63 36.98
N ALA A 55 -13.21 14.38 35.90
CA ALA A 55 -14.50 13.68 35.95
C ALA A 55 -14.37 12.15 36.06
N ALA A 56 -13.18 11.58 35.84
CA ALA A 56 -12.94 10.15 35.97
C ALA A 56 -11.56 9.88 36.62
N THR A 57 -11.58 9.58 37.92
CA THR A 57 -10.41 9.11 38.68
C THR A 57 -10.47 7.59 38.78
N ASN A 58 -10.23 6.89 37.67
CA ASN A 58 -10.10 5.43 37.67
C ASN A 58 -8.67 5.09 37.27
N ALA A 59 -7.94 4.37 38.11
CA ALA A 59 -6.57 3.91 37.86
C ALA A 59 -6.43 3.12 36.53
N THR A 60 -7.53 2.54 36.03
CA THR A 60 -7.61 1.90 34.71
C THR A 60 -7.55 2.87 33.53
N LEU A 61 -7.91 4.15 33.69
CA LEU A 61 -7.79 5.17 32.64
C LEU A 61 -6.35 5.69 32.49
N GLU A 62 -5.61 5.82 33.59
CA GLU A 62 -4.17 6.14 33.53
C GLU A 62 -3.39 5.02 32.83
N GLU A 63 -3.70 3.76 33.14
CA GLU A 63 -3.07 2.60 32.49
C GLU A 63 -3.44 2.49 31.00
N LEU A 64 -4.64 2.91 30.60
CA LEU A 64 -5.05 3.01 29.18
C LEU A 64 -4.40 4.17 28.43
N MET A 65 -3.89 5.18 29.14
CA MET A 65 -3.18 6.33 28.57
C MET A 65 -1.66 6.14 28.52
N ASP A 66 -1.12 5.13 29.22
CA ASP A 66 0.30 4.76 29.27
C ASP A 66 0.72 3.73 28.20
N PHE A 67 -0.15 3.48 27.20
CA PHE A 67 0.22 2.66 26.05
C PHE A 67 0.98 3.46 24.99
N ASP A 68 2.03 2.85 24.42
CA ASP A 68 2.83 3.39 23.31
C ASP A 68 2.00 3.64 22.03
N TYR A 69 0.82 3.01 21.93
CA TYR A 69 -0.15 3.15 20.83
C TYR A 69 -1.56 3.32 21.40
N ILE A 70 -2.42 4.07 20.68
CA ILE A 70 -3.84 4.21 21.04
C ILE A 70 -4.53 2.84 20.92
N THR A 71 -5.22 2.40 21.96
CA THR A 71 -5.87 1.08 22.02
C THR A 71 -6.82 0.86 20.84
N GLY A 72 -6.53 -0.16 20.02
CA GLY A 72 -7.31 -0.49 18.82
C GLY A 72 -6.94 0.30 17.56
N SER A 73 -5.86 1.09 17.59
CA SER A 73 -5.37 1.86 16.44
C SER A 73 -3.89 1.60 16.17
N THR A 74 -3.46 1.98 14.97
CA THR A 74 -2.05 1.92 14.52
C THR A 74 -1.27 3.20 14.87
N VAL A 75 -1.93 4.14 15.54
CA VAL A 75 -1.42 5.47 15.87
C VAL A 75 -0.54 5.41 17.13
N PRO A 76 0.73 5.81 17.04
CA PRO A 76 1.59 5.93 18.21
C PRO A 76 1.15 7.11 19.08
N ASN A 77 1.19 6.93 20.40
CA ASN A 77 0.80 7.91 21.42
C ASN A 77 1.94 8.91 21.72
N GLN A 78 2.80 9.16 20.74
CA GLN A 78 3.88 10.14 20.83
C GLN A 78 3.41 11.49 20.26
N PRO A 79 3.98 12.63 20.69
CA PRO A 79 3.65 13.93 20.12
C PRO A 79 3.79 13.91 18.59
N ALA A 80 2.70 14.28 17.89
CA ALA A 80 2.53 14.19 16.44
C ALA A 80 2.47 12.77 15.81
N GLY A 81 2.38 11.71 16.62
CA GLY A 81 2.26 10.32 16.14
C GLY A 81 1.02 10.08 15.26
N ALA A 82 -0.12 10.65 15.66
CA ALA A 82 -1.36 10.63 14.86
C ALA A 82 -1.19 11.28 13.48
N PHE A 83 -0.47 12.40 13.43
CA PHE A 83 -0.21 13.10 12.16
C PHE A 83 0.65 12.23 11.23
N TRP A 84 1.74 11.65 11.74
CA TRP A 84 2.63 10.80 10.94
C TRP A 84 1.95 9.50 10.48
N ALA A 85 1.10 8.90 11.29
CA ALA A 85 0.32 7.72 10.91
C ALA A 85 -0.65 8.04 9.77
N VAL A 86 -1.40 9.14 9.87
CA VAL A 86 -2.33 9.60 8.82
C VAL A 86 -1.58 9.97 7.54
N LEU A 87 -0.44 10.66 7.66
CA LEU A 87 0.37 11.06 6.51
C LEU A 87 0.92 9.84 5.76
N ASN A 88 1.42 8.83 6.48
CA ASN A 88 1.89 7.58 5.87
C ASN A 88 0.77 6.86 5.11
N ARG A 89 -0.43 6.76 5.70
CA ARG A 89 -1.61 6.19 5.03
C ARG A 89 -1.98 6.97 3.78
N LEU A 90 -1.93 8.30 3.82
CA LEU A 90 -2.23 9.16 2.68
C LEU A 90 -1.22 8.97 1.54
N PHE A 91 0.07 8.83 1.86
CA PHE A 91 1.10 8.53 0.86
C PHE A 91 0.92 7.15 0.22
N ILE A 92 0.59 6.11 1.00
CA ILE A 92 0.32 4.77 0.47
C ILE A 92 -0.89 4.80 -0.49
N ILE A 93 -1.96 5.52 -0.13
CA ILE A 93 -3.14 5.71 -0.99
C ILE A 93 -2.74 6.46 -2.28
N GLY A 94 -1.94 7.52 -2.18
CA GLY A 94 -1.45 8.26 -3.34
C GLY A 94 -0.59 7.40 -4.27
N GLN A 95 0.35 6.62 -3.71
CA GLN A 95 1.21 5.72 -4.47
C GLN A 95 0.41 4.63 -5.18
N THR A 96 -0.54 3.99 -4.48
CA THR A 96 -1.39 2.96 -5.11
C THR A 96 -2.23 3.52 -6.25
N LEU A 97 -2.74 4.74 -6.13
CA LEU A 97 -3.47 5.42 -7.20
C LEU A 97 -2.56 5.70 -8.42
N VAL A 98 -1.35 6.21 -8.19
CA VAL A 98 -0.37 6.42 -9.27
C VAL A 98 0.00 5.10 -9.97
N LEU A 99 0.15 4.00 -9.21
CA LEU A 99 0.42 2.68 -9.78
C LEU A 99 -0.75 2.17 -10.61
N ILE A 100 -1.99 2.34 -10.15
CA ILE A 100 -3.20 1.99 -10.93
C ILE A 100 -3.23 2.79 -12.24
N LEU A 101 -2.96 4.10 -12.18
CA LEU A 101 -2.89 4.95 -13.38
C LEU A 101 -1.76 4.51 -14.33
N SER A 102 -0.62 4.08 -13.80
CA SER A 102 0.48 3.51 -14.61
C SER A 102 0.07 2.20 -15.28
N GLU A 103 -0.71 1.36 -14.60
CA GLU A 103 -1.23 0.11 -15.13
C GLU A 103 -2.34 0.29 -16.16
N ILE A 104 -3.14 1.34 -16.04
CA ILE A 104 -4.10 1.72 -17.08
C ILE A 104 -3.39 2.39 -18.27
N GLY A 105 -2.20 2.97 -18.03
CA GLY A 105 -1.42 3.68 -19.05
C GLY A 105 -1.92 5.10 -19.32
N TRP A 106 -2.67 5.69 -18.38
CA TRP A 106 -3.23 7.03 -18.49
C TRP A 106 -2.87 7.85 -17.23
N PRO A 107 -2.27 9.05 -17.34
CA PRO A 107 -1.82 9.75 -18.54
C PRO A 107 -0.41 9.30 -19.00
N SER A 108 -0.30 8.75 -20.20
CA SER A 108 0.96 8.20 -20.72
C SER A 108 2.12 9.20 -20.82
N LYS A 109 1.83 10.46 -21.18
CA LYS A 109 2.83 11.53 -21.28
C LYS A 109 3.45 11.91 -19.93
N PHE A 110 2.68 11.78 -18.85
CA PHE A 110 3.18 12.08 -17.50
C PHE A 110 4.24 11.05 -17.08
N PHE A 111 3.93 9.77 -17.26
CA PHE A 111 4.85 8.68 -16.92
C PHE A 111 6.09 8.68 -17.82
N SER A 112 5.98 8.98 -19.11
CA SER A 112 7.18 9.06 -19.97
C SER A 112 8.09 10.24 -19.64
N THR A 113 7.55 11.34 -19.12
CA THR A 113 8.31 12.60 -18.92
C THR A 113 8.85 12.74 -17.51
N TYR A 114 8.03 12.46 -16.49
CA TYR A 114 8.37 12.70 -15.08
C TYR A 114 8.75 11.43 -14.32
N PHE A 115 8.20 10.27 -14.71
CA PHE A 115 8.44 8.99 -14.04
C PHE A 115 8.74 7.86 -15.04
N PRO A 116 9.84 7.95 -15.83
CA PRO A 116 10.14 7.00 -16.90
C PRO A 116 10.22 5.55 -16.43
N VAL A 117 10.57 5.34 -15.14
CA VAL A 117 10.60 4.02 -14.50
C VAL A 117 9.22 3.31 -14.45
N LEU A 118 8.13 4.08 -14.50
CA LEU A 118 6.74 3.62 -14.59
C LEU A 118 6.18 3.72 -16.03
N GLY A 119 7.02 4.16 -16.98
CA GLY A 119 6.68 4.29 -18.39
C GLY A 119 6.64 2.93 -19.09
N LYS A 120 6.07 2.93 -20.30
CA LYS A 120 5.87 1.73 -21.13
C LYS A 120 7.17 0.99 -21.48
N GLU A 121 8.33 1.65 -21.35
CA GLU A 121 9.63 1.11 -21.75
C GLU A 121 10.38 0.36 -20.64
N PHE A 122 10.10 0.63 -19.37
CA PHE A 122 10.88 0.05 -18.25
C PHE A 122 10.39 -1.33 -17.78
N GLY A 123 9.23 -1.78 -18.26
CA GLY A 123 8.68 -3.12 -18.03
C GLY A 123 8.06 -3.34 -16.64
N LEU A 124 7.59 -4.57 -16.40
CA LEU A 124 6.83 -4.97 -15.20
C LEU A 124 7.69 -5.05 -13.92
N GLY A 125 9.02 -5.13 -14.05
CA GLY A 125 9.92 -5.38 -12.92
C GLY A 125 9.99 -4.22 -11.93
N ALA A 126 10.14 -2.98 -12.42
CA ALA A 126 10.18 -1.81 -11.54
C ALA A 126 8.84 -1.56 -10.84
N LEU A 127 7.73 -1.79 -11.56
CA LEU A 127 6.39 -1.75 -10.98
C LEU A 127 6.25 -2.76 -9.84
N GLY A 128 6.69 -4.00 -10.07
CA GLY A 128 6.66 -5.07 -9.06
C GLY A 128 7.48 -4.74 -7.80
N LEU A 129 8.64 -4.09 -7.94
CA LEU A 129 9.45 -3.65 -6.80
C LEU A 129 8.70 -2.62 -5.93
N ILE A 130 8.01 -1.66 -6.55
CA ILE A 130 7.25 -0.65 -5.81
C ILE A 130 6.04 -1.30 -5.13
N GLN A 131 5.33 -2.22 -5.81
CA GLN A 131 4.23 -2.99 -5.21
C GLN A 131 4.69 -3.82 -4.01
N MET A 132 5.87 -4.47 -4.13
CA MET A 132 6.47 -5.24 -3.04
C MET A 132 6.85 -4.35 -1.85
N LEU A 133 7.45 -3.19 -2.10
CA LEU A 133 7.81 -2.22 -1.06
C LEU A 133 6.57 -1.70 -0.33
N ILE A 134 5.50 -1.37 -1.06
CA ILE A 134 4.22 -0.93 -0.46
C ILE A 134 3.61 -2.03 0.38
N GLY A 135 3.57 -3.27 -0.14
CA GLY A 135 3.08 -4.43 0.62
C GLY A 135 3.86 -4.62 1.93
N ALA A 136 5.19 -4.57 1.86
CA ALA A 136 6.06 -4.68 3.04
C ALA A 136 5.85 -3.52 4.04
N ALA A 137 5.68 -2.29 3.57
CA ALA A 137 5.44 -1.13 4.42
C ALA A 137 4.09 -1.19 5.15
N ILE A 138 3.06 -1.79 4.53
CA ILE A 138 1.78 -2.02 5.20
C ILE A 138 1.91 -3.16 6.23
N LEU A 139 2.64 -4.22 5.88
CA LEU A 139 2.89 -5.38 6.74
C LEU A 139 3.73 -5.07 7.97
N SER A 140 4.59 -4.05 7.91
CA SER A 140 5.41 -3.63 9.06
C SER A 140 4.61 -2.94 10.16
N HIS A 141 3.36 -2.53 9.87
CA HIS A 141 2.47 -1.94 10.84
C HIS A 141 1.41 -2.96 11.26
N ARG A 142 0.97 -2.89 12.52
CA ARG A 142 -0.21 -3.66 12.94
C ARG A 142 -1.39 -3.17 12.11
N VAL A 143 -2.09 -4.07 11.43
CA VAL A 143 -3.22 -3.71 10.56
C VAL A 143 -4.35 -4.72 10.73
N ASP A 144 -5.56 -4.32 10.34
CA ASP A 144 -6.72 -5.18 10.31
C ASP A 144 -6.51 -6.41 9.41
N THR A 145 -7.23 -7.50 9.69
CA THR A 145 -7.18 -8.75 8.91
C THR A 145 -7.43 -8.54 7.42
N PHE A 146 -8.34 -7.63 7.04
CA PHE A 146 -8.61 -7.31 5.64
C PHE A 146 -7.40 -6.66 4.96
N THR A 147 -6.83 -5.64 5.61
CA THR A 147 -5.63 -4.93 5.14
C THR A 147 -4.41 -5.86 5.09
N LEU A 148 -4.30 -6.78 6.06
CA LEU A 148 -3.25 -7.79 6.11
C LEU A 148 -3.30 -8.73 4.88
N VAL A 149 -4.48 -9.27 4.58
CA VAL A 149 -4.66 -10.17 3.42
C VAL A 149 -4.41 -9.42 2.11
N ALA A 150 -4.91 -8.19 1.98
CA ALA A 150 -4.66 -7.36 0.81
C ALA A 150 -3.15 -7.05 0.62
N ALA A 151 -2.43 -6.76 1.71
CA ALA A 151 -0.99 -6.48 1.67
C ALA A 151 -0.16 -7.71 1.29
N PHE A 152 -0.47 -8.90 1.83
CA PHE A 152 0.17 -10.16 1.43
C PHE A 152 -0.09 -10.50 -0.03
N PHE A 153 -1.32 -10.26 -0.51
CA PHE A 153 -1.67 -10.47 -1.91
C PHE A 153 -0.88 -9.51 -2.82
N LEU A 154 -0.82 -8.21 -2.50
CA LEU A 154 -0.02 -7.24 -3.24
C LEU A 154 1.47 -7.58 -3.23
N PHE A 155 2.01 -8.00 -2.09
CA PHE A 155 3.41 -8.43 -1.97
C PHE A 155 3.72 -9.62 -2.89
N SER A 156 2.85 -10.63 -2.89
CA SER A 156 3.00 -11.83 -3.73
C SER A 156 2.95 -11.51 -5.22
N ILE A 157 2.02 -10.64 -5.63
CA ILE A 157 1.91 -10.17 -7.02
C ILE A 157 3.11 -9.28 -7.39
N GLY A 158 3.59 -8.45 -6.46
CA GLY A 158 4.82 -7.66 -6.63
C GLY A 158 6.02 -8.56 -6.93
N CYS A 159 6.22 -9.62 -6.15
CA CYS A 159 7.26 -10.63 -6.41
C CYS A 159 7.11 -11.28 -7.79
N LEU A 160 5.88 -11.65 -8.18
CA LEU A 160 5.62 -12.21 -9.51
C LEU A 160 5.99 -11.22 -10.63
N ASN A 161 5.62 -9.94 -10.49
CA ASN A 161 5.95 -8.88 -11.44
C ASN A 161 7.47 -8.62 -11.53
N VAL A 162 8.20 -8.71 -10.41
CA VAL A 162 9.67 -8.65 -10.41
C VAL A 162 10.26 -9.82 -11.18
N LEU A 163 9.82 -11.05 -10.90
CA LEU A 163 10.32 -12.25 -11.58
C LEU A 163 10.07 -12.20 -13.09
N LEU A 164 8.85 -11.86 -13.50
CA LEU A 164 8.51 -11.68 -14.91
C LEU A 164 9.31 -10.53 -15.53
N GLY A 165 9.48 -9.43 -14.79
CA GLY A 165 10.32 -8.31 -15.18
C GLY A 165 11.77 -8.71 -15.44
N LEU A 166 12.36 -9.56 -14.61
CA LEU A 166 13.73 -10.06 -14.80
C LEU A 166 13.82 -11.03 -15.99
N ILE A 167 12.91 -11.99 -16.09
CA ILE A 167 12.89 -13.00 -17.16
C ILE A 167 12.72 -12.35 -18.54
N PHE A 168 11.79 -11.40 -18.69
CA PHE A 168 11.52 -10.77 -19.98
C PHE A 168 12.45 -9.60 -20.32
N ARG A 169 13.16 -9.02 -19.35
CA ARG A 169 14.13 -7.92 -19.58
C ARG A 169 15.47 -8.41 -20.12
N GLU A 170 15.91 -9.62 -19.75
CA GLU A 170 17.05 -10.30 -20.38
C GLU A 170 16.87 -10.45 -21.90
N GLY A 171 15.65 -10.79 -22.35
CA GLY A 171 15.34 -10.95 -23.78
C GLY A 171 15.30 -9.65 -24.60
N ALA A 172 15.24 -8.48 -23.97
CA ALA A 172 15.23 -7.18 -24.64
C ALA A 172 16.64 -6.61 -24.87
N LYS A 173 17.63 -6.99 -24.04
CA LYS A 173 19.02 -6.53 -24.19
C LYS A 173 19.77 -7.21 -25.33
N SER A 174 19.34 -8.39 -25.77
CA SER A 174 20.06 -9.14 -26.82
C SER A 174 19.72 -8.70 -28.27
N LYS A 175 18.97 -7.60 -28.46
CA LYS A 175 18.57 -7.10 -29.79
C LYS A 175 19.16 -5.73 -30.15
N SER A 176 20.15 -5.26 -29.39
CA SER A 176 20.94 -4.06 -29.71
C SER A 176 22.45 -4.30 -29.59
N SER A 177 22.92 -5.44 -30.09
CA SER A 177 24.32 -5.61 -30.48
C SER A 177 24.40 -6.26 -31.84
#